data_AF-A0A517ZEN5-F1
#
_entry.id   AF-A0A517ZEN5-F1
#
_cell.length_a   1.000
_cell.length_b   1.000
_cell.length_c   1.000
_cell.angle_alpha   90.00
_cell.angle_beta   90.00
_cell.angle_gamma   90.00
#
_symmetry.space_group_name_H-M   'P 1'
#
loop_
_entity.id
_entity.type
_entity.pdbx_description
1 polymer ?
#
loop_
_entity_poly.entity_id
_entity_poly.type
_entity_poly.pdbx_seq_one_letter_code
_entity_poly.pdbx_strand_id
1 'polypeptide(L)'
;MIENAMREPAFVHLLRAGEGYGLFILGLGFLSTLWGGVNLLLRAPGRANVLIQAFASLLPAVVGVFGVLASYEQFAVLAMSDVAPKPSEIAMVVSRAMACGLFGPLATIVPVSLGLFGLLKAAHRATPADNALPV
;
A
#
# COMPACT_ATOMS: atom_id res chain seq x y z
N MET A 1 3.71 33.09 -8.15
CA MET A 1 3.86 31.81 -7.41
C MET A 1 2.71 30.82 -7.65
N ILE A 2 1.45 31.27 -7.79
CA ILE A 2 0.29 30.38 -8.04
C ILE A 2 0.37 29.67 -9.42
N GLU A 3 0.97 30.31 -10.41
CA GLU A 3 1.07 29.78 -11.78
C GLU A 3 1.98 28.54 -11.92
N ASN A 4 2.95 28.35 -11.01
CA ASN A 4 3.80 27.16 -11.01
C ASN A 4 3.14 25.96 -10.33
N ALA A 5 2.15 26.17 -9.44
CA ALA A 5 1.45 25.07 -8.78
C ALA A 5 0.54 24.29 -9.75
N MET A 6 0.12 24.90 -10.87
CA MET A 6 -0.73 24.23 -11.87
C MET A 6 0.03 23.32 -12.84
N ARG A 7 1.37 23.30 -12.81
CA ARG A 7 2.19 22.45 -13.69
C ARG A 7 2.66 21.16 -13.04
N GLU A 8 2.60 21.05 -11.72
CA GLU A 8 3.00 19.82 -11.05
C GLU A 8 1.89 18.76 -11.16
N PRO A 9 2.22 17.51 -11.53
CA PRO A 9 1.24 16.45 -11.53
C PRO A 9 0.69 16.26 -10.11
N ALA A 10 -0.63 16.13 -9.97
CA ALA A 10 -1.31 15.97 -8.69
C ALA A 10 -0.68 14.88 -7.80
N PHE A 11 -0.12 13.84 -8.42
CA PHE A 11 0.65 12.79 -7.74
C PHE A 11 1.89 13.33 -7.00
N VAL A 12 2.71 14.18 -7.64
CA VAL A 12 3.93 14.75 -7.04
C VAL A 12 3.57 15.71 -5.92
N HIS A 13 2.49 16.47 -6.10
CA HIS A 13 1.97 17.35 -5.06
C HIS A 13 1.52 16.56 -3.82
N LEU A 14 0.77 15.46 -4.02
CA LEU A 14 0.36 14.56 -2.93
C LEU A 14 1.55 13.86 -2.26
N LEU A 15 2.58 13.51 -3.03
CA LEU A 15 3.78 12.86 -2.50
C LEU A 15 4.59 13.80 -1.59
N ARG A 16 4.66 15.09 -1.93
CA ARG A 16 5.21 16.14 -1.07
C ARG A 16 4.31 16.46 0.11
N ALA A 17 3.00 16.54 -0.10
CA ALA A 17 2.06 16.85 0.98
C ALA A 17 1.97 15.75 2.05
N GLY A 18 2.17 14.49 1.66
CA GLY A 18 2.28 13.35 2.57
C GLY A 18 3.67 13.16 3.19
N GLU A 19 4.51 14.20 3.23
CA GLU A 19 5.95 14.15 3.51
C GLU A 19 6.33 13.15 4.63
N GLY A 20 7.25 12.23 4.30
CA GLY A 20 7.67 11.11 5.16
C GLY A 20 6.71 9.91 5.16
N TYR A 21 5.42 10.14 5.36
CA TYR A 21 4.43 9.05 5.53
C TYR A 21 4.11 8.35 4.20
N GLY A 22 3.88 9.11 3.13
CA GLY A 22 3.64 8.55 1.79
C GLY A 22 4.84 7.74 1.28
N LEU A 23 6.05 8.24 1.50
CA LEU A 23 7.29 7.54 1.17
C LEU A 23 7.47 6.27 1.99
N PHE A 24 7.10 6.29 3.28
CA PHE A 24 7.13 5.11 4.14
C PHE A 24 6.18 4.02 3.64
N ILE A 25 4.92 4.37 3.31
CA ILE A 25 3.93 3.44 2.76
C ILE A 25 4.42 2.84 1.43
N LEU A 26 4.90 3.68 0.52
CA LEU A 26 5.45 3.23 -0.77
C LEU A 26 6.69 2.33 -0.58
N GLY A 27 7.56 2.67 0.38
CA GLY A 27 8.71 1.87 0.76
C GLY A 27 8.31 0.48 1.28
N LEU A 28 7.29 0.38 2.12
CA LEU A 28 6.73 -0.90 2.55
C LEU A 28 6.21 -1.72 1.35
N GLY A 29 5.46 -1.10 0.44
CA GLY A 29 4.98 -1.77 -0.77
C GLY A 29 6.12 -2.27 -1.67
N PHE A 30 7.19 -1.48 -1.81
CA PHE A 30 8.39 -1.86 -2.55
C PHE A 30 9.10 -3.05 -1.92
N LEU A 31 9.29 -3.05 -0.59
CA LEU A 31 9.90 -4.18 0.13
C LEU A 31 9.05 -5.46 0.01
N SER A 32 7.73 -5.34 0.15
CA SER A 32 6.80 -6.46 -0.07
C SER A 32 6.87 -6.99 -1.50
N THR A 33 7.08 -6.10 -2.48
CA THR A 33 7.23 -6.46 -3.90
C THR A 33 8.51 -7.24 -4.13
N LEU A 34 9.64 -6.79 -3.56
CA LEU A 34 10.90 -7.51 -3.63
C LEU A 34 10.77 -8.91 -3.01
N TRP A 35 10.13 -9.01 -1.84
CA TRP A 35 9.91 -10.30 -1.18
C TRP A 35 9.03 -11.24 -2.03
N GLY A 36 7.93 -10.73 -2.60
CA GLY A 36 7.09 -11.47 -3.53
C GLY A 36 7.84 -11.94 -4.77
N GLY A 37 8.68 -11.08 -5.35
CA GLY A 37 9.52 -11.39 -6.50
C GLY A 37 10.53 -12.51 -6.19
N VAL A 38 11.20 -12.44 -5.04
CA VAL A 38 12.11 -13.50 -4.58
C VAL A 38 11.36 -14.83 -4.42
N ASN A 39 10.18 -14.82 -3.78
CA ASN A 39 9.37 -16.02 -3.61
C ASN A 39 8.94 -16.64 -4.95
N LEU A 40 8.64 -15.81 -5.97
CA LEU A 40 8.27 -16.29 -7.30
C LEU A 40 9.45 -16.91 -8.06
N LEU A 41 10.63 -16.31 -7.94
CA LEU A 41 11.88 -16.76 -8.59
C LEU A 41 12.41 -18.06 -7.97
N LEU A 42 12.23 -18.27 -6.67
CA LEU A 42 12.62 -19.49 -6.01
C LEU A 42 11.87 -20.69 -6.60
N ARG A 43 12.61 -21.77 -6.86
CA ARG A 43 12.06 -22.95 -7.55
C ARG A 43 11.08 -23.75 -6.70
N ALA A 44 11.00 -23.57 -5.38
CA ALA A 44 10.05 -24.28 -4.51
C ALA A 44 9.72 -23.50 -3.22
N PRO A 45 9.02 -22.36 -3.30
CA PRO A 45 8.59 -21.66 -2.09
C PRO A 45 7.56 -22.52 -1.33
N GLY A 46 7.71 -22.66 -0.02
CA GLY A 46 6.70 -23.29 0.83
C GLY A 46 5.39 -22.51 0.76
N ARG A 47 4.26 -23.21 0.66
CA ARG A 47 2.92 -22.59 0.57
C ARG A 47 2.64 -21.60 1.70
N ALA A 48 3.05 -21.94 2.92
CA ALA A 48 2.91 -21.08 4.08
C ALA A 48 3.65 -19.73 3.90
N ASN A 49 4.86 -19.74 3.32
CA ASN A 49 5.64 -18.53 3.09
C ASN A 49 4.97 -17.62 2.04
N VAL A 50 4.43 -18.20 0.97
CA VAL A 50 3.67 -17.42 -0.04
C VAL A 50 2.41 -16.81 0.58
N LEU A 51 1.70 -17.57 1.43
CA LEU A 51 0.50 -17.09 2.10
C LEU A 51 0.82 -15.93 3.06
N ILE A 52 1.87 -16.07 3.88
CA ILE A 52 2.35 -15.01 4.79
C ILE A 52 2.73 -13.77 4.00
N GLN A 53 3.43 -13.92 2.87
CA GLN A 53 3.78 -12.78 2.00
C GLN A 53 2.53 -12.10 1.44
N ALA A 54 1.52 -12.83 0.99
CA ALA A 54 0.27 -12.26 0.48
C ALA A 54 -0.46 -11.43 1.56
N PHE A 55 -0.53 -11.93 2.79
CA PHE A 55 -1.08 -11.18 3.92
C PHE A 55 -0.23 -9.96 4.29
N ALA A 56 1.09 -10.12 4.37
CA ALA A 56 2.01 -9.01 4.66
C ALA A 56 1.96 -7.92 3.58
N SER A 57 1.62 -8.28 2.34
CA SER A 57 1.44 -7.34 1.23
C SER A 57 0.23 -6.43 1.38
N LEU A 58 -0.69 -6.72 2.32
CA LEU A 58 -1.82 -5.86 2.65
C LEU A 58 -1.45 -4.76 3.67
N LEU A 59 -0.30 -4.89 4.36
CA LEU A 59 0.12 -3.95 5.40
C LEU A 59 0.16 -2.48 4.92
N PRO A 60 0.68 -2.14 3.73
CA PRO A 60 0.66 -0.75 3.25
C PRO A 60 -0.76 -0.16 3.18
N ALA A 61 -1.76 -0.95 2.77
CA ALA A 61 -3.15 -0.50 2.74
C ALA A 61 -3.70 -0.28 4.15
N VAL A 62 -3.41 -1.19 5.09
CA VAL A 62 -3.81 -1.06 6.49
C VAL A 62 -3.20 0.20 7.11
N VAL A 63 -1.90 0.42 6.92
CA VAL A 63 -1.20 1.65 7.38
C VAL A 63 -1.81 2.90 6.74
N GLY A 64 -2.15 2.85 5.45
CA GLY A 64 -2.86 3.93 4.76
C GLY A 64 -4.21 4.28 5.42
N VAL A 65 -5.02 3.28 5.76
CA VAL A 65 -6.31 3.47 6.46
C VAL A 65 -6.11 4.11 7.84
N PHE A 66 -5.15 3.63 8.63
CA PHE A 66 -4.81 4.24 9.91
C PHE A 66 -4.31 5.69 9.75
N GLY A 67 -3.55 5.98 8.69
CA GLY A 67 -3.12 7.34 8.37
C GLY A 67 -4.29 8.28 8.04
N VAL A 68 -5.33 7.78 7.38
CA VAL A 68 -6.57 8.54 7.13
C VAL A 68 -7.31 8.80 8.45
N LEU A 69 -7.42 7.80 9.33
CA LEU A 69 -8.05 7.95 10.64
C LEU A 69 -7.30 8.97 11.52
N ALA A 70 -5.97 8.93 11.53
CA ALA A 70 -5.17 9.93 12.25
C ALA A 70 -5.37 11.36 11.70
N SER A 71 -5.68 11.48 10.40
CA SER A 71 -6.00 12.77 9.79
C SER A 71 -7.40 13.28 10.20
N TYR A 72 -8.35 12.37 10.47
CA TYR A 72 -9.66 12.73 11.01
C TYR A 72 -9.56 13.40 12.39
N GLU A 73 -8.66 12.91 13.27
CA GLU A 73 -8.43 13.55 14.57
C GLU A 73 -7.93 15.00 14.42
N GLN A 74 -7.05 15.26 13.46
CA GLN A 74 -6.57 16.61 13.15
C GLN A 74 -7.69 17.50 12.61
N PHE A 75 -8.57 16.95 11.78
CA PHE A 75 -9.77 17.65 11.33
C PHE A 75 -10.71 18.01 12.47
N ALA A 76 -10.92 17.10 13.43
CA ALA A 76 -11.76 17.35 14.59
C ALA A 76 -11.20 18.51 15.43
N VAL A 77 -9.89 18.56 15.64
CA VAL A 77 -9.23 19.68 16.34
C VAL A 77 -9.42 21.00 15.61
N LEU A 78 -9.25 21.03 14.27
CA LEU A 78 -9.48 22.24 13.48
C LEU A 78 -10.94 22.69 13.51
N ALA A 79 -11.89 21.75 13.53
CA ALA A 79 -13.32 22.04 13.59
C ALA A 79 -13.78 22.58 14.96
N MET A 80 -13.08 22.21 16.04
CA MET A 80 -13.34 22.69 17.40
C MET A 80 -12.60 23.99 17.75
N SER A 81 -11.85 24.57 16.81
CA SER A 81 -11.10 25.81 17.04
C SER A 81 -12.04 27.01 17.19
N ASP A 82 -11.85 27.79 18.26
CA ASP A 82 -12.56 29.06 18.50
C ASP A 82 -12.27 30.10 17.41
N VAL A 83 -11.12 29.97 16.72
CA VAL A 83 -10.71 30.83 15.61
C VAL A 83 -10.85 30.06 14.31
N ALA A 84 -11.45 30.70 13.30
CA ALA A 84 -11.61 30.11 11.97
C ALA A 84 -10.24 29.68 11.40
N PRO A 85 -10.05 28.39 11.07
CA PRO A 85 -8.77 27.89 10.56
C PRO A 85 -8.47 28.45 9.18
N LYS A 86 -7.18 28.60 8.87
CA LYS A 86 -6.78 29.12 7.56
C LYS A 86 -7.04 28.06 6.48
N PRO A 87 -7.43 28.45 5.26
CA PRO A 87 -7.62 27.50 4.15
C PRO A 87 -6.39 26.62 3.88
N SER A 88 -5.18 27.15 4.11
CA SER A 88 -3.93 26.40 3.98
C SER A 88 -3.78 25.26 5.00
N GLU A 89 -4.32 25.42 6.21
CA GLU A 89 -4.27 24.39 7.26
C GLU A 89 -5.21 23.24 6.90
N ILE A 90 -6.41 23.58 6.42
CA ILE A 90 -7.38 22.59 5.91
C ILE A 90 -6.78 21.82 4.74
N ALA A 91 -6.24 22.53 3.74
CA ALA A 91 -5.64 21.91 2.56
C ALA A 91 -4.49 20.95 2.89
N MET A 92 -3.68 21.29 3.89
CA MET A 92 -2.60 20.42 4.38
C MET A 92 -3.14 19.12 4.98
N VAL A 93 -4.18 19.17 5.83
CA VAL A 93 -4.76 17.95 6.43
C VAL A 93 -5.49 17.11 5.36
N VAL A 94 -6.24 17.74 4.44
CA VAL A 94 -6.88 17.04 3.30
C VAL A 94 -5.82 16.31 2.48
N SER A 95 -4.78 17.01 2.05
CA SER A 95 -3.78 16.46 1.14
C SER A 95 -3.01 15.29 1.77
N ARG A 96 -2.72 15.36 3.07
CA ARG A 96 -2.13 14.24 3.83
C ARG A 96 -3.08 13.04 3.92
N ALA A 97 -4.35 13.27 4.22
CA ALA A 97 -5.36 12.21 4.26
C ALA A 97 -5.51 11.54 2.89
N MET A 98 -5.56 12.33 1.81
CA MET A 98 -5.62 11.84 0.44
C MET A 98 -4.38 11.04 0.07
N ALA A 99 -3.18 11.49 0.43
CA ALA A 99 -1.94 10.76 0.21
C ALA A 99 -1.96 9.38 0.90
N CYS A 100 -2.39 9.31 2.16
CA CYS A 100 -2.53 8.04 2.89
C CYS A 100 -3.56 7.10 2.25
N GLY A 101 -4.73 7.64 1.91
CA GLY A 101 -5.83 6.88 1.30
C GLY A 101 -5.52 6.38 -0.11
N LEU A 102 -4.68 7.09 -0.86
CA LEU A 102 -4.29 6.71 -2.22
C LEU A 102 -3.07 5.80 -2.24
N PHE A 103 -1.98 6.16 -1.55
CA PHE A 103 -0.73 5.42 -1.61
C PHE A 103 -0.79 4.08 -0.88
N GLY A 104 -1.60 3.96 0.17
CA GLY A 104 -1.81 2.70 0.89
C GLY A 104 -2.23 1.57 -0.05
N PRO A 105 -3.41 1.67 -0.68
CA PRO A 105 -3.88 0.68 -1.64
C PRO A 105 -2.97 0.52 -2.86
N LEU A 106 -2.45 1.60 -3.43
CA LEU A 106 -1.55 1.51 -4.59
C LEU A 106 -0.29 0.70 -4.28
N ALA A 107 0.26 0.85 -3.07
CA ALA A 107 1.43 0.11 -2.62
C ALA A 107 1.18 -1.40 -2.44
N THR A 108 -0.08 -1.87 -2.40
CA THR A 108 -0.40 -3.30 -2.25
C THR A 108 -0.69 -4.02 -3.57
N ILE A 109 -1.02 -3.29 -4.65
CA ILE A 109 -1.45 -3.91 -5.93
C ILE A 109 -0.42 -4.90 -6.46
N VAL A 110 0.83 -4.45 -6.62
CA VAL A 110 1.91 -5.28 -7.17
C VAL A 110 2.25 -6.45 -6.25
N PRO A 111 2.52 -6.26 -4.95
CA PRO A 111 2.95 -7.36 -4.09
C PRO A 111 1.84 -8.40 -3.83
N VAL A 112 0.57 -7.99 -3.77
CA VAL A 112 -0.57 -8.92 -3.71
C VAL A 112 -0.68 -9.72 -5.00
N SER A 113 -0.54 -9.07 -6.16
CA SER A 113 -0.55 -9.77 -7.46
C SER A 113 0.54 -10.84 -7.52
N LEU A 114 1.76 -10.52 -7.08
CA LEU A 114 2.86 -11.49 -6.98
C LEU A 114 2.55 -12.65 -6.03
N GLY A 115 1.93 -12.38 -4.88
CA GLY A 115 1.49 -13.40 -3.94
C GLY A 115 0.45 -14.35 -4.55
N LEU A 116 -0.54 -13.80 -5.26
CA LEU A 116 -1.55 -14.58 -5.98
C LEU A 116 -0.91 -15.47 -7.05
N PHE A 117 -0.01 -14.93 -7.86
CA PHE A 117 0.75 -15.73 -8.84
C PHE A 117 1.59 -16.83 -8.17
N GLY A 118 2.22 -16.52 -7.04
CA GLY A 118 2.95 -17.50 -6.23
C GLY A 118 2.05 -18.64 -5.75
N LEU A 119 0.84 -18.34 -5.27
CA LEU A 119 -0.13 -19.33 -4.82
C LEU A 119 -0.61 -20.20 -5.98
N LEU A 120 -0.93 -19.59 -7.12
CA LEU A 120 -1.32 -20.33 -8.33
C LEU A 120 -0.21 -21.28 -8.78
N LYS A 121 1.04 -20.83 -8.82
CA LYS A 121 2.21 -21.67 -9.15
C LYS A 121 2.40 -22.81 -8.15
N ALA A 122 2.17 -22.57 -6.86
CA ALA A 122 2.27 -23.60 -5.82
C ALA A 122 1.08 -24.59 -5.82
N ALA A 123 -0.08 -24.19 -6.31
CA ALA A 123 -1.25 -25.06 -6.48
C ALA A 123 -1.04 -26.06 -7.62
N HIS A 124 -0.61 -25.59 -8.80
CA HIS A 124 -0.37 -26.44 -9.98
C HIS A 124 0.70 -27.51 -9.77
N ARG A 125 1.67 -27.27 -8.87
CA ARG A 125 2.73 -28.25 -8.56
C ARG A 125 2.31 -29.35 -7.61
N ALA A 126 1.23 -29.14 -6.87
CA ALA A 126 0.72 -30.11 -5.91
C ALA A 126 -0.43 -30.93 -6.48
N THR A 127 -0.64 -30.88 -7.79
CA THR A 127 -1.45 -31.86 -8.51
C THR A 127 -0.47 -32.95 -8.94
N PRO A 128 -0.29 -34.03 -8.17
CA PRO A 128 0.55 -35.12 -8.63
C PRO A 128 -0.29 -35.98 -9.57
N ALA A 129 0.38 -36.60 -10.53
CA ALA A 129 -0.09 -37.80 -11.19
C ALA A 129 -0.16 -39.00 -10.20
N ASP A 130 -0.67 -38.78 -8.98
CA ASP A 130 -0.80 -39.74 -7.87
C ASP A 130 -2.07 -40.60 -7.96
N ASN A 131 -2.81 -40.50 -9.07
CA ASN A 131 -3.79 -41.51 -9.46
C ASN A 131 -3.16 -42.61 -10.32
N ALA A 132 -1.83 -42.79 -10.29
CA ALA A 132 -1.19 -44.01 -10.79
C ALA A 132 -1.55 -45.17 -9.85
N LEU A 133 -2.69 -45.78 -10.16
CA LEU A 133 -3.25 -46.99 -9.55
C LEU A 133 -2.16 -48.04 -9.26
N PRO A 134 -2.09 -48.60 -8.04
CA PRO A 134 -1.45 -49.89 -7.86
C PRO A 134 -2.34 -50.95 -8.53
N VAL A 135 -1.83 -51.57 -9.60
CA VAL A 135 -2.31 -52.84 -10.15
C VAL A 135 -1.82 -53.97 -9.26
#